data_AF-A0A5M8S862-F1
#
_entry.id   AF-A0A5M8S862-F1
#
_cell.length_a   1.000
_cell.length_b   1.000
_cell.length_c   1.000
_cell.angle_alpha   90.00
_cell.angle_beta   90.00
_cell.angle_gamma   90.00
#
_symmetry.space_group_name_H-M   'P 1'
#
loop_
_entity.id
_entity.type
_entity.pdbx_description
1 polymer ?
#
loop_
_entity_poly.entity_id
_entity_poly.type
_entity_poly.pdbx_seq_one_letter_code
_entity_poly.pdbx_strand_id
1 'polypeptide(L)' 'MAVRTTVDIPEPLHERLKERAERSGTSIRSLIVRALEETYAAPQKGRKVTGPLITGKGKLGPRFPVDQNPHDLVLS' A
#
# COMPACT_ATOMS: atom_id res chain seq x y z
N MET A 1 -10.56 -7.76 -20.08
CA MET A 1 -11.18 -9.06 -20.41
C MET A 1 -10.94 -10.01 -19.25
N ALA A 2 -11.90 -10.86 -18.88
CA ALA A 2 -11.72 -11.86 -17.83
C ALA A 2 -11.45 -13.24 -18.47
N VAL A 3 -10.33 -13.87 -18.09
CA VAL A 3 -9.98 -15.23 -18.52
C VAL A 3 -10.33 -16.20 -17.39
N ARG A 4 -10.99 -17.32 -17.71
CA ARG A 4 -11.27 -18.39 -16.75
C ARG A 4 -10.06 -19.32 -16.68
N THR A 5 -9.49 -19.42 -15.49
CA THR A 5 -8.35 -20.30 -15.23
C THR A 5 -8.74 -21.29 -14.13
N THR A 6 -8.49 -22.57 -14.36
CA THR A 6 -8.58 -23.62 -13.34
C THR A 6 -7.16 -23.91 -12.86
N VAL A 7 -6.96 -23.93 -11.55
CA VAL A 7 -5.68 -24.22 -10.92
C VAL A 7 -5.87 -25.30 -9.88
N ASP A 8 -4.98 -26.28 -9.87
CA ASP A 8 -4.93 -27.27 -8.80
C ASP A 8 -4.16 -26.66 -7.62
N ILE A 9 -4.79 -26.65 -6.45
CA ILE A 9 -4.18 -26.16 -5.21
C ILE A 9 -4.23 -27.25 -4.14
N PRO A 10 -3.24 -27.31 -3.23
CA PRO A 10 -3.30 -28.24 -2.12
C PRO A 10 -4.59 -28.05 -1.30
N GLU A 11 -5.23 -29.15 -0.92
CA GLU A 11 -6.46 -29.14 -0.12
C GLU A 11 -6.34 -28.30 1.16
N PRO A 12 -5.23 -28.36 1.95
CA PRO A 12 -5.09 -27.50 3.12
C PRO A 12 -5.08 -26.00 2.80
N LEU A 13 -4.65 -25.62 1.60
CA LEU A 13 -4.65 -24.23 1.15
C LEU A 13 -6.07 -23.80 0.73
N HIS A 14 -6.81 -24.69 0.07
CA HIS A 14 -8.22 -24.45 -0.27
C HIS A 14 -9.06 -24.18 0.99
N GLU A 15 -8.92 -25.01 2.03
CA GLU A 15 -9.68 -24.85 3.28
C GLU A 15 -9.36 -23.52 3.97
N ARG A 16 -8.09 -23.11 4.02
CA ARG A 16 -7.70 -21.80 4.57
C ARG A 16 -8.30 -20.63 3.76
N LEU A 17 -8.35 -20.75 2.44
CA LEU A 17 -8.97 -19.74 1.59
C LEU A 17 -10.48 -19.65 1.82
N LYS A 18 -11.15 -20.79 2.00
CA LYS A 18 -12.57 -20.88 2.32
C LYS A 18 -12.89 -20.23 3.66
N GLU A 19 -12.18 -20.59 4.73
CA GLU A 19 -12.34 -19.97 6.05
C GLU A 19 -12.15 -18.45 6.00
N ARG A 20 -11.11 -17.99 5.28
CA ARG A 20 -10.83 -16.56 5.14
C ARG A 20 -11.92 -15.84 4.34
N ALA A 21 -12.44 -16.47 3.30
CA ALA A 21 -13.53 -15.95 2.49
C ALA A 21 -14.80 -15.75 3.32
N GLU A 22 -15.17 -16.75 4.11
CA GLU A 22 -16.30 -16.70 5.05
C GLU A 22 -16.14 -15.59 6.09
N ARG A 23 -14.98 -15.51 6.76
CA ARG A 23 -14.71 -14.47 7.77
C ARG A 23 -14.72 -13.05 7.20
N SER A 24 -14.28 -12.89 5.95
CA SER A 24 -14.14 -11.58 5.32
C SER A 24 -15.39 -11.15 4.54
N GLY A 25 -16.38 -12.03 4.40
CA GLY A 25 -17.55 -11.78 3.54
C GLY A 25 -17.19 -11.61 2.05
N THR A 26 -16.15 -12.30 1.58
CA THR A 26 -15.65 -12.20 0.19
C THR A 26 -15.62 -13.56 -0.48
N SER A 27 -15.41 -13.60 -1.80
CA SER A 27 -15.22 -14.86 -2.52
C SER A 27 -13.77 -15.33 -2.50
N ILE A 28 -13.54 -16.66 -2.57
CA ILE A 28 -12.20 -17.25 -2.75
C ILE A 28 -11.49 -16.64 -3.97
N ARG A 29 -12.23 -16.46 -5.07
CA ARG A 29 -11.71 -15.79 -6.28
C ARG A 29 -11.17 -14.40 -5.97
N SER A 30 -11.91 -13.59 -5.22
CA SER A 30 -11.51 -12.23 -4.86
C SER A 30 -10.22 -12.24 -4.05
N LEU A 31 -10.06 -13.20 -3.13
CA LEU A 31 -8.82 -13.36 -2.35
C LEU A 31 -7.64 -13.73 -3.24
N ILE A 32 -7.81 -14.69 -4.17
CA ILE A 32 -6.76 -15.11 -5.09
C ILE A 32 -6.34 -13.94 -5.99
N VAL A 33 -7.30 -13.27 -6.62
CA VAL A 33 -7.02 -12.13 -7.51
C VAL A 33 -6.30 -11.02 -6.76
N ARG A 34 -6.78 -10.66 -5.55
CA ARG A 34 -6.14 -9.65 -4.72
C ARG A 34 -4.70 -10.03 -4.37
N ALA A 35 -4.44 -11.28 -3.98
CA ALA A 35 -3.09 -11.74 -3.68
C ALA A 35 -2.17 -11.67 -4.90
N LEU A 36 -2.67 -12.01 -6.09
CA LEU A 36 -1.92 -11.87 -7.35
C LEU A 36 -1.66 -10.40 -7.68
N GLU A 37 -2.65 -9.53 -7.54
CA GLU A 37 -2.49 -8.09 -7.74
C GLU A 37 -1.47 -7.50 -6.77
N GLU A 38 -1.50 -7.86 -5.49
CA GLU A 38 -0.52 -7.38 -4.51
C GLU A 38 0.90 -7.91 -4.80
N THR A 39 1.02 -9.16 -5.26
CA THR A 39 2.32 -9.79 -5.54
C THR A 39 2.95 -9.29 -6.82
N TYR A 40 2.14 -9.06 -7.85
CA TYR A 40 2.60 -8.67 -9.19
C TYR A 40 2.30 -7.21 -9.54
N ALA A 41 1.76 -6.42 -8.61
CA ALA A 41 1.64 -4.98 -8.78
C ALA A 41 3.04 -4.42 -9.04
N ALA A 42 3.20 -3.73 -10.18
CA ALA A 42 4.39 -2.95 -10.41
C ALA A 42 4.57 -1.98 -9.22
N PRO A 43 5.76 -1.91 -8.60
CA PRO A 43 5.99 -0.99 -7.50
C PRO A 43 5.67 0.42 -7.99
N GLN A 44 4.56 0.97 -7.49
CA GLN A 44 4.21 2.37 -7.69
C GLN A 44 5.28 3.16 -6.95
N LYS A 45 6.27 3.67 -7.69
CA LYS A 45 7.22 4.64 -7.13
C LYS A 45 6.38 5.79 -6.59
N GLY A 46 6.33 5.90 -5.27
CA GLY A 46 5.65 7.00 -4.61
C GLY A 46 6.11 8.32 -5.23
N ARG A 47 5.15 9.22 -5.51
CA ARG A 47 5.47 10.53 -6.05
C ARG A 47 6.53 11.17 -5.15
N LYS A 48 7.64 11.62 -5.75
CA LYS A 48 8.71 12.30 -4.99
C LYS A 48 8.09 13.43 -4.18
N VAL A 49 8.33 13.40 -2.88
CA VAL A 49 7.90 14.45 -1.96
C VAL A 49 8.81 15.65 -2.24
N THR A 50 8.34 16.60 -3.05
CA THR A 50 9.07 17.82 -3.41
C THR A 50 8.77 19.00 -2.49
N GLY A 51 8.04 18.76 -1.40
CA GLY A 51 7.61 19.79 -0.44
C GLY A 51 7.11 19.18 0.86
N PRO A 52 6.79 19.99 1.88
CA PRO A 52 6.37 19.49 3.19
C PRO A 52 5.08 18.67 3.11
N LEU A 53 5.08 17.48 3.73
CA LEU A 53 3.90 16.59 3.79
C LEU A 53 2.74 17.20 4.58
N ILE A 54 3.04 18.10 5.51
CA ILE A 54 2.06 18.82 6.33
C ILE A 54 2.01 20.26 5.82
N THR A 55 0.93 20.62 5.13
CA THR A 55 0.67 21.99 4.70
C THR A 55 -0.32 22.65 5.65
N GLY A 56 0.09 23.70 6.35
CA GLY A 56 -0.78 24.52 7.20
C GLY A 56 -0.87 25.95 6.70
N LYS A 57 -2.05 26.57 6.77
CA LYS A 57 -2.24 28.02 6.52
C LYS A 57 -1.96 28.88 7.76
N GLY A 58 -1.53 28.26 8.85
CA GLY A 58 -1.24 28.94 10.11
C GLY A 58 -0.02 29.84 10.01
N LYS A 59 0.00 30.94 10.78
CA LYS A 59 1.20 31.76 10.92
C LYS A 59 2.32 30.87 11.46
N LEU A 60 3.48 30.95 10.79
CA LEU A 60 4.69 30.27 11.22
C LEU A 60 5.01 30.73 12.65
N GLY A 61 5.30 29.79 13.54
CA GLY A 61 5.68 30.12 14.92
C GLY A 61 6.99 30.91 14.95
N PRO A 62 7.29 31.62 16.05
CA PRO A 62 8.50 32.47 16.16
C PRO A 62 9.82 31.70 16.03
N ARG A 63 9.79 30.36 16.12
CA ARG A 63 10.96 29.49 15.95
C ARG A 63 10.99 28.79 14.59
N PHE A 64 10.11 29.16 13.65
CA PHE A 64 10.12 28.56 12.33
C PHE A 64 11.39 28.98 11.59
N PRO A 65 12.21 28.03 11.13
CA PRO A 65 13.45 28.37 10.44
C PRO A 65 13.11 29.07 9.12
N VAL A 66 13.52 30.34 9.00
CA VAL A 66 13.38 31.12 7.77
C VAL A 66 14.56 30.92 6.82
N ASP A 67 15.74 30.63 7.38
CA ASP A 67 17.02 30.57 6.64
C ASP A 67 17.72 29.19 6.73
N GLN A 68 17.07 28.19 7.34
CA GLN A 68 17.67 26.85 7.48
C GLN A 68 16.83 25.85 6.68
N ASN A 69 17.47 25.14 5.75
CA ASN A 69 16.82 24.03 5.08
C ASN A 69 16.70 22.89 6.10
N PRO A 70 15.49 22.33 6.35
CA PRO A 70 15.33 21.21 7.29
C PRO A 70 16.18 19.98 6.92
N HIS A 71 16.68 19.90 5.69
CA HIS A 71 17.61 18.86 5.24
C HIS A 71 19.08 19.13 5.61
N ASP A 72 19.46 20.34 6.03
CA ASP A 72 20.83 20.67 6.46
C ASP A 72 21.16 20.06 7.83
N LEU A 73 20.13 19.73 8.62
CA LEU A 73 20.26 19.09 9.94
C LEU A 73 20.36 17.56 9.85
N VAL A 74 20.17 16.98 8.65
CA VAL A 74 20.37 15.55 8.40
C VAL A 74 21.84 15.34 8.04
N LEU A 75 22.72 15.50 9.03
CA LEU A 75 24.11 15.11 8.92
C LEU A 75 24.22 13.59 9.12
N SER A 76 24.73 12.93 8.07
CA SER A 76 25.44 11.62 8.00
C SER A 76 24.79 10.39 8.67
#